data_AF-A0A935K717-F1
#
_entry.id   AF-A0A935K717-F1
#
_cell.length_a   1.000
_cell.length_b   1.000
_cell.length_c   1.000
_cell.angle_alpha   90.00
_cell.angle_beta   90.00
_cell.angle_gamma   90.00
#
_symmetry.space_group_name_H-M   'P 1'
#
loop_
_entity.id
_entity.type
_entity.pdbx_description
1 polymer ?
#
loop_
_entity_poly.entity_id
_entity_poly.type
_entity_poly.pdbx_seq_one_letter_code
_entity_poly.pdbx_strand_id
1 'polypeptide(L)' 'MLTTVNEFSNFMIMQLRRGRFNGKQIVDNALMAEMQSVQFTHHPKLHTASGYGFMIEEYSGTKLLSHGGGYPIFSPF' A
#
# COMPACT_ATOMS: atom_id res chain seq x y z
N MET A 1 -5.76 7.92 11.44
CA MET A 1 -5.21 6.82 12.25
C MET A 1 -3.90 7.28 12.83
N LEU A 2 -3.71 7.15 14.15
CA LEU A 2 -2.42 7.38 14.79
C LEU A 2 -1.75 6.02 14.93
N THR A 3 -0.52 5.89 14.46
CA THR A 3 0.22 4.63 14.46
C THR A 3 1.72 4.91 14.53
N THR A 4 2.48 3.96 15.05
CA THR A 4 3.94 4.00 15.02
C THR A 4 4.47 3.53 13.65
N VAL A 5 5.70 3.92 13.32
CA VAL A 5 6.38 3.45 12.09
C VAL A 5 6.47 1.93 12.05
N ASN A 6 6.70 1.27 13.20
CA ASN A 6 6.81 -0.18 13.28
C ASN A 6 5.48 -0.89 12.96
N GLU A 7 4.37 -0.37 13.48
CA GLU A 7 3.04 -0.93 13.19
C GLU A 7 2.69 -0.79 11.71
N PHE A 8 2.93 0.38 11.12
CA PHE A 8 2.70 0.58 9.69
C PHE A 8 3.63 -0.28 8.83
N SER A 9 4.90 -0.43 9.21
CA SER A 9 5.84 -1.29 8.51
C SER A 9 5.39 -2.76 8.54
N ASN A 10 4.87 -3.24 9.68
CA ASN A 10 4.33 -4.59 9.80
C ASN A 10 3.11 -4.79 8.89
N PHE A 11 2.23 -3.79 8.79
CA PHE A 11 1.11 -3.80 7.86
C PHE A 11 1.58 -3.88 6.40
N MET A 12 2.59 -3.09 6.01
CA MET A 12 3.17 -3.15 4.66
C MET A 12 3.88 -4.48 4.38
N ILE A 13 4.57 -5.06 5.36
CA ILE A 13 5.16 -6.41 5.24
C ILE A 13 4.07 -7.46 5.01
N MET A 14 2.95 -7.38 5.72
CA MET A 14 1.80 -8.26 5.51
C MET A 14 1.22 -8.09 4.09
N GLN A 15 1.15 -6.85 3.58
CA GLN A 15 0.76 -6.56 2.19
C GLN A 15 1.65 -7.26 1.18
N LEU A 16 2.97 -7.12 1.31
CA LEU A 16 3.94 -7.77 0.44
C LEU A 16 3.90 -9.30 0.55
N ARG A 17 3.60 -9.82 1.74
CA ARG A 17 3.50 -11.26 2.02
C ARG A 17 2.09 -11.82 1.82
N ARG A 18 1.23 -11.15 1.03
CA ARG A 18 -0.08 -11.67 0.62
C ARG A 18 -0.95 -12.08 1.81
N GLY A 19 -0.98 -11.23 2.84
CA GLY A 19 -1.81 -11.41 4.02
C GLY A 19 -1.17 -12.26 5.12
N ARG A 20 0.11 -12.65 4.96
CA ARG A 20 0.86 -13.39 5.97
C ARG A 20 1.73 -12.48 6.83
N PHE A 21 1.64 -12.67 8.13
CA PHE A 21 2.51 -12.01 9.10
C PHE A 21 2.85 -13.00 10.22
N ASN A 22 4.13 -13.05 10.62
CA ASN A 22 4.64 -14.01 11.61
C ASN A 22 4.21 -15.47 11.37
N GLY A 23 4.28 -15.92 10.11
CA GLY A 23 3.95 -17.30 9.72
C GLY A 23 2.46 -17.64 9.68
N LYS A 24 1.57 -16.71 10.08
CA LYS A 24 0.12 -16.91 10.09
C LYS A 24 -0.54 -16.17 8.92
N GLN A 25 -1.58 -16.78 8.35
CA GLN A 25 -2.47 -16.10 7.41
C GLN A 25 -3.45 -15.24 8.21
N ILE A 26 -3.36 -13.92 8.10
CA ILE A 26 -4.24 -12.98 8.82
C ILE A 26 -5.37 -12.51 7.91
N VAL A 27 -5.05 -12.25 6.64
CA VAL A 27 -6.01 -11.78 5.62
C VAL A 27 -5.91 -12.69 4.42
N ASP A 28 -7.03 -13.06 3.79
CA ASP A 28 -7.01 -13.95 2.62
C ASP A 28 -6.18 -13.37 1.45
N ASN A 29 -5.48 -14.23 0.72
CA ASN A 29 -4.62 -13.81 -0.38
C ASN A 29 -5.40 -13.14 -1.53
N ALA A 30 -6.60 -13.63 -1.85
CA ALA A 30 -7.43 -13.04 -2.91
C ALA A 30 -7.85 -11.62 -2.53
N LEU A 31 -8.24 -11.40 -1.27
CA LEU A 31 -8.56 -10.07 -0.76
C LEU A 31 -7.34 -9.13 -0.82
N MET A 32 -6.14 -9.62 -0.51
CA MET A 32 -4.92 -8.81 -0.62
C MET A 32 -4.61 -8.41 -2.06
N ALA A 33 -4.83 -9.31 -3.02
CA ALA A 33 -4.69 -9.00 -4.44
C ALA A 33 -5.75 -7.96 -4.89
N GLU A 34 -6.97 -8.08 -4.40
CA GLU A 34 -8.05 -7.11 -4.64
C GLU A 34 -7.69 -5.73 -4.06
N MET A 35 -7.22 -5.64 -2.82
CA MET A 35 -6.77 -4.37 -2.21
C MET A 35 -5.69 -3.65 -3.03
N GLN A 36 -4.83 -4.42 -3.70
CA GLN A 36 -3.72 -3.91 -4.51
C GLN A 36 -4.09 -3.75 -6.00
N SER A 37 -5.35 -3.98 -6.37
CA SER A 37 -5.83 -3.81 -7.74
C SER A 37 -6.00 -2.34 -8.07
N VAL A 38 -5.79 -2.00 -9.35
CA VAL A 38 -6.03 -0.64 -9.85
C VAL A 38 -7.54 -0.42 -9.93
N GLN A 39 -8.01 0.60 -9.25
CA GLN A 39 -9.41 1.04 -9.26
C GLN A 39 -9.60 2.28 -10.13
N PHE A 40 -8.59 3.14 -10.18
CA PHE A 40 -8.62 4.36 -10.96
C PHE A 40 -7.23 4.75 -11.45
N THR A 41 -7.15 5.25 -12.68
CA THR A 41 -5.93 5.81 -13.27
C THR A 41 -6.18 7.25 -13.69
N HIS A 42 -5.19 8.12 -13.50
CA HIS A 42 -5.25 9.49 -13.99
C HIS A 42 -4.91 9.57 -15.49
N HIS A 43 -4.56 10.77 -15.96
CA HIS A 43 -4.06 11.02 -17.31
C HIS A 43 -2.91 10.06 -17.66
N PRO A 44 -2.82 9.51 -18.89
CA PRO A 44 -1.79 8.53 -19.29
C PRO A 44 -0.32 8.96 -19.13
N LYS A 45 -0.07 10.24 -18.84
CA LYS A 45 1.27 10.81 -18.59
C LYS A 45 1.67 10.72 -17.11
N LEU A 46 0.70 10.47 -16.23
CA LEU A 46 0.92 10.24 -14.81
C LEU A 46 1.03 8.73 -14.64
N HIS A 47 2.23 8.23 -14.39
CA HIS A 47 2.53 6.80 -14.22
C HIS A 47 2.09 6.26 -12.85
N THR A 48 0.98 6.78 -12.33
CA THR A 48 0.43 6.47 -11.02
C THR A 48 -1.06 6.11 -11.13
N ALA A 49 -1.49 5.22 -10.25
CA ALA A 49 -2.85 4.75 -10.16
C ALA A 49 -3.29 4.69 -8.68
N SER A 50 -4.59 4.68 -8.46
CA SER A 50 -5.19 4.45 -7.14
C SER A 50 -5.79 3.06 -7.10
N GLY A 51 -5.45 2.30 -6.05
CA GLY A 51 -6.15 1.10 -5.62
C GLY A 51 -7.07 1.37 -4.45
N TYR A 52 -7.46 0.33 -3.71
CA TYR A 52 -8.26 0.48 -2.49
C TYR A 52 -7.41 1.02 -1.34
N GLY A 53 -7.27 2.35 -1.30
CA GLY A 53 -6.49 3.06 -0.30
C GLY A 53 -4.99 3.15 -0.59
N PHE A 54 -4.50 2.63 -1.72
CA PHE A 54 -3.09 2.70 -2.07
C PHE A 54 -2.84 3.52 -3.33
N MET A 55 -1.70 4.21 -3.37
CA MET A 55 -1.09 4.64 -4.61
C MET A 55 -0.25 3.49 -5.17
N ILE A 56 -0.43 3.23 -6.46
CA ILE A 56 0.26 2.19 -7.21
C ILE A 56 1.04 2.87 -8.31
N GLU A 57 2.33 2.59 -8.41
CA GLU A 57 3.18 3.10 -9.48
C GLU A 57 4.13 2.01 -9.97
N GLU A 58 4.67 2.21 -11.16
CA GLU A 58 5.73 1.36 -11.69
C GLU A 58 7.05 2.15 -11.69
N TYR A 59 8.02 1.64 -10.94
CA TYR A 59 9.35 2.24 -10.86
C TYR A 59 10.40 1.21 -11.25
N SER A 60 11.12 1.44 -12.35
CA SER A 60 12.14 0.52 -12.89
C SER A 60 11.62 -0.93 -13.08
N GLY A 61 10.40 -1.09 -13.60
CA GLY A 61 9.76 -2.39 -13.81
C GLY A 61 9.27 -3.08 -12.52
N THR A 62 9.35 -2.41 -11.38
CA THR A 62 8.85 -2.90 -10.09
C THR A 62 7.57 -2.18 -9.71
N LYS A 63 6.52 -2.94 -9.42
CA LYS A 63 5.28 -2.38 -8.85
C LYS A 63 5.55 -1.89 -7.43
N LEU A 64 5.35 -0.60 -7.20
CA LEU A 64 5.44 0.01 -5.89
C LEU A 64 4.02 0.26 -5.35
N LEU A 65 3.83 -0.04 -4.07
CA LEU A 65 2.59 0.17 -3.34
C LEU A 65 2.88 1.13 -2.19
N SER A 66 2.24 2.29 -2.17
CA SER A 66 2.45 3.32 -1.15
C SER A 66 1.13 3.91 -0.65
N HIS A 67 1.16 4.53 0.52
CA HIS A 67 0.05 5.29 1.07
C HIS A 67 0.62 6.56 1.71
N GLY A 68 0.22 7.72 1.21
CA GLY A 68 0.61 9.01 1.78
C GLY A 68 -0.17 9.32 3.06
N GLY A 69 0.43 10.04 3.99
CA GLY A 69 -0.24 10.48 5.21
C GLY A 69 0.42 11.74 5.75
N GLY A 70 -0.37 12.57 6.43
CA GLY A 70 0.11 13.77 7.08
C GLY A 70 -0.88 14.20 8.14
N TYR A 71 -0.38 14.57 9.31
CA TYR A 71 -1.18 15.19 10.35
C TYR A 71 -0.86 16.69 10.35
N PRO A 72 -1.84 17.60 10.53
CA PRO A 72 -1.51 19.02 10.70
C PRO A 72 -0.51 19.16 11.86
N ILE A 73 0.64 19.82 11.63
CA ILE A 73 1.80 20.00 12.53
C ILE A 73 2.85 18.86 12.53
N PHE A 74 2.55 17.67 12.02
CA PHE A 74 3.55 16.60 11.83
C PHE A 74 3.40 15.95 10.45
N SER A 75 4.29 16.32 9.54
CA SER A 75 4.48 15.66 8.26
C SER A 75 5.69 14.71 8.38
N PRO A 76 5.63 13.45 7.91
CA PRO A 76 6.80 12.59 7.84
C PRO A 76 7.77 12.93 6.69
N PHE A 77 7.68 14.15 6.14
CA PHE A 77 8.62 14.76 5.20
C PHE A 77 8.81 16.23 5.55
#